data_AF-A0A7C7KLX5-F1
#
_entry.id   AF-A0A7C7KLX5-F1
#
_cell.length_a   1.000
_cell.length_b   1.000
_cell.length_c   1.000
_cell.angle_alpha   90.00
_cell.angle_beta   90.00
_cell.angle_gamma   90.00
#
_symmetry.space_group_name_H-M   'P 1'
#
loop_
_entity.id
_entity.type
_entity.pdbx_description
1 polymer ?
#
loop_
_entity_poly.entity_id
_entity_poly.type
_entity_poly.pdbx_seq_one_letter_code
_entity_poly.pdbx_strand_id
1 'polypeptide(L)'
;MKAREDFERSALLLRKSLIEFAHAGGWKEAINLIDNHPELTASVTSRFQLYLRTCADTVVGKNAIATQRIIEYIAAREPDDPDIEGIDRAAVKRRLEALDRALNYAADHRLPEDPFNGRVRAAQRRLRRSDSSRRSNLEGRFLLELNEKKDVLEITLIAEEVAEISPIRALRMFETAIESENFDLRQMQILVRSQKAMFQRHSRTIAVSHRRSLNHLALRPLVLIDTNILIDALKDDLLQQIAQDSIGSFDWTVERAFVWMLRRRNQEGRVLLCIPPAAQSEFLNRAKNPDSALALFNDIYIDRAVWKKKITRELLQERVEAICNSFGGFHLKADKPAKSEIDLDSFLVRHKHIFERITEQKMLSRDDPPPRTIIDGDDIYPEPGDCDIMQESAVHANSMIPDVGCVLVATRDTDFMLIARALQDSFGFGVIWTASQLNHHVL
;
A
#
# COMPACT_ATOMS: atom_id res chain seq x y z
N MET A 1 -3.52 7.24 31.48
CA MET A 1 -3.96 6.06 30.71
C MET A 1 -5.13 6.35 29.75
N LYS A 2 -6.19 7.09 30.14
CA LYS A 2 -7.30 7.48 29.23
C LYS A 2 -6.86 8.34 28.02
N ALA A 3 -6.10 9.41 28.25
CA ALA A 3 -5.65 10.31 27.18
C ALA A 3 -4.73 9.65 26.10
N ARG A 4 -4.06 8.53 26.46
CA ARG A 4 -3.19 7.71 25.59
C ARG A 4 -3.97 7.06 24.45
N GLU A 5 -5.14 6.54 24.78
CA GLU A 5 -6.03 5.90 23.81
C GLU A 5 -6.76 6.95 22.97
N ASP A 6 -7.03 8.13 23.52
CA ASP A 6 -7.92 9.10 22.90
C ASP A 6 -7.34 9.73 21.63
N PHE A 7 -6.06 10.10 21.57
CA PHE A 7 -5.50 10.71 20.35
C PHE A 7 -5.23 9.69 19.24
N GLU A 8 -4.47 8.63 19.49
CA GLU A 8 -4.17 7.64 18.45
C GLU A 8 -5.46 7.00 17.92
N ARG A 9 -6.41 6.67 18.81
CA ARG A 9 -7.73 6.21 18.37
C ARG A 9 -8.49 7.31 17.67
N SER A 10 -8.49 8.55 18.15
CA SER A 10 -9.16 9.67 17.45
C SER A 10 -8.58 9.88 16.05
N ALA A 11 -7.26 9.94 15.88
CA ALA A 11 -6.59 10.10 14.60
C ALA A 11 -6.88 8.93 13.66
N LEU A 12 -6.83 7.69 14.16
CA LEU A 12 -7.22 6.50 13.39
C LEU A 12 -8.71 6.50 13.03
N LEU A 13 -9.59 6.92 13.93
CA LEU A 13 -11.04 7.04 13.69
C LEU A 13 -11.35 8.14 12.70
N LEU A 14 -10.70 9.29 12.80
CA LEU A 14 -10.82 10.41 11.87
C LEU A 14 -10.30 10.00 10.49
N ARG A 15 -9.16 9.31 10.41
CA ARG A 15 -8.63 8.74 9.16
C ARG A 15 -9.58 7.72 8.55
N LYS A 16 -10.15 6.84 9.36
CA LYS A 16 -11.16 5.87 8.92
C LYS A 16 -12.40 6.61 8.39
N SER A 17 -12.91 7.58 9.13
CA SER A 17 -14.07 8.40 8.73
C SER A 17 -13.80 9.12 7.41
N LEU A 18 -12.60 9.68 7.23
CA LEU A 18 -12.17 10.32 5.99
C LEU A 18 -12.21 9.36 4.80
N ILE A 19 -11.70 8.14 4.98
CA ILE A 19 -11.69 7.09 3.96
C ILE A 19 -13.13 6.67 3.63
N GLU A 20 -13.98 6.45 4.64
CA GLU A 20 -15.39 6.10 4.45
C GLU A 20 -16.17 7.21 3.73
N PHE A 21 -15.97 8.49 4.09
CA PHE A 21 -16.57 9.62 3.35
C PHE A 21 -16.13 9.62 1.89
N ALA A 22 -14.86 9.34 1.62
CA ALA A 22 -14.37 9.24 0.25
C ALA A 22 -14.99 8.04 -0.51
N HIS A 23 -15.17 6.89 0.14
CA HIS A 23 -15.85 5.75 -0.49
C HIS A 23 -17.32 6.02 -0.77
N ALA A 24 -18.01 6.72 0.14
CA ALA A 24 -19.42 7.06 0.03
C ALA A 24 -19.72 8.24 -0.93
N GLY A 25 -18.69 8.89 -1.47
CA GLY A 25 -18.85 10.09 -2.29
C GLY A 25 -19.17 11.37 -1.51
N GLY A 26 -18.98 11.35 -0.19
CA GLY A 26 -19.07 12.51 0.72
C GLY A 26 -17.84 13.41 0.62
N TRP A 27 -17.56 13.95 -0.56
CA TRP A 27 -16.34 14.72 -0.85
C TRP A 27 -16.22 15.99 0.00
N LYS A 28 -17.36 16.66 0.23
CA LYS A 28 -17.42 17.91 0.99
C LYS A 28 -17.15 17.65 2.47
N GLU A 29 -17.74 16.59 3.01
CA GLU A 29 -17.55 16.13 4.38
C GLU A 29 -16.09 15.71 4.61
N ALA A 30 -15.51 14.99 3.66
CA ALA A 30 -14.09 14.62 3.69
C ALA A 30 -13.17 15.85 3.69
N ILE A 31 -13.44 16.85 2.85
CA ILE A 31 -12.64 18.10 2.82
C ILE A 31 -12.81 18.89 4.11
N ASN A 32 -14.05 19.06 4.59
CA ASN A 32 -14.31 19.74 5.86
C ASN A 32 -13.57 19.06 7.03
N LEU A 33 -13.51 17.73 7.03
CA LEU A 33 -12.80 16.97 8.05
C LEU A 33 -11.29 17.29 8.01
N ILE A 34 -10.68 17.35 6.82
CA ILE A 34 -9.27 17.73 6.65
C ILE A 34 -9.04 19.16 7.12
N ASP A 35 -9.88 20.10 6.68
CA ASP A 35 -9.69 21.53 6.95
C ASP A 35 -9.89 21.86 8.44
N ASN A 36 -10.77 21.14 9.15
CA ASN A 36 -11.04 21.33 10.58
C ASN A 36 -10.07 20.59 11.51
N HIS A 37 -9.33 19.61 11.00
CA HIS A 37 -8.40 18.79 11.79
C HIS A 37 -7.00 18.82 11.15
N PRO A 38 -6.12 19.78 11.55
CA PRO A 38 -4.77 19.90 10.96
C PRO A 38 -3.93 18.63 11.10
N GLU A 39 -4.25 17.83 12.13
CA GLU A 39 -3.79 16.49 12.42
C GLU A 39 -4.00 15.48 11.29
N LEU A 40 -5.02 15.68 10.48
CA LEU A 40 -5.32 14.87 9.31
C LEU A 40 -4.58 15.40 8.09
N THR A 41 -4.55 16.70 7.85
CA THR A 41 -3.87 17.36 6.72
C THR A 41 -2.44 16.85 6.55
N ALA A 42 -1.77 16.81 7.68
CA ALA A 42 -0.56 16.09 8.00
C ALA A 42 -0.39 14.69 7.36
N SER A 43 -1.39 13.83 7.58
CA SER A 43 -1.39 12.39 7.32
C SER A 43 -1.95 11.99 5.97
N VAL A 44 -2.61 12.93 5.26
CA VAL A 44 -3.19 12.69 3.94
C VAL A 44 -2.34 13.31 2.84
N THR A 45 -2.14 12.54 1.78
CA THR A 45 -1.23 12.90 0.71
C THR A 45 -1.81 14.02 -0.15
N SER A 46 -0.91 14.81 -0.75
CA SER A 46 -1.30 15.82 -1.74
C SER A 46 -2.07 15.24 -2.93
N ARG A 47 -1.82 13.97 -3.31
CA ARG A 47 -2.61 13.25 -4.32
C ARG A 47 -4.03 12.96 -3.84
N PHE A 48 -4.21 12.51 -2.60
CA PHE A 48 -5.53 12.26 -2.06
C PHE A 48 -6.34 13.55 -1.88
N GLN A 49 -5.68 14.64 -1.43
CA GLN A 49 -6.31 15.96 -1.38
C GLN A 49 -6.72 16.44 -2.78
N LEU A 50 -5.87 16.25 -3.80
CA LEU A 50 -6.23 16.54 -5.18
C LEU A 50 -7.46 15.75 -5.61
N TYR A 51 -7.51 14.45 -5.33
CA TYR A 51 -8.65 13.58 -5.64
C TYR A 51 -9.95 14.13 -5.03
N LEU A 52 -9.98 14.32 -3.70
CA LEU A 52 -11.17 14.80 -2.99
C LEU A 52 -11.64 16.15 -3.52
N ARG A 53 -10.70 17.10 -3.64
CA ARG A 53 -11.00 18.48 -4.07
C ARG A 53 -11.47 18.53 -5.53
N THR A 54 -10.96 17.66 -6.40
CA THR A 54 -11.42 17.54 -7.80
C THR A 54 -12.83 16.95 -7.86
N CYS A 55 -13.11 15.92 -7.06
CA CYS A 55 -14.44 15.32 -6.99
C CYS A 55 -15.48 16.31 -6.46
N ALA A 56 -15.16 17.03 -5.37
CA ALA A 56 -16.04 18.05 -4.80
C ALA A 56 -16.37 19.16 -5.81
N ASP A 57 -15.37 19.70 -6.51
CA ASP A 57 -15.61 20.73 -7.53
C ASP A 57 -16.49 20.22 -8.67
N THR A 58 -16.28 18.96 -9.10
CA THR A 58 -17.04 18.37 -10.20
C THR A 58 -18.50 18.16 -9.84
N VAL A 59 -18.79 17.68 -8.63
CA VAL A 59 -20.17 17.48 -8.15
C VAL A 59 -20.94 18.80 -8.06
N VAL A 60 -20.25 19.92 -7.76
CA VAL A 60 -20.84 21.27 -7.75
C VAL A 60 -20.90 21.91 -9.16
N GLY A 61 -20.53 21.16 -10.21
CA GLY A 61 -20.58 21.61 -11.60
C GLY A 61 -19.39 22.48 -12.04
N LYS A 62 -18.36 22.66 -11.20
CA LYS A 62 -17.15 23.45 -11.48
C LYS A 62 -16.11 22.65 -12.27
N ASN A 63 -16.55 22.04 -13.38
CA ASN A 63 -15.76 21.13 -14.22
C ASN A 63 -14.45 21.72 -14.74
N ALA A 64 -14.47 22.99 -15.16
CA ALA A 64 -13.29 23.67 -15.69
C ALA A 64 -12.22 23.87 -14.60
N ILE A 65 -12.64 24.23 -13.38
CA ILE A 65 -11.76 24.42 -12.22
C ILE A 65 -11.16 23.08 -11.80
N ALA A 66 -11.96 22.02 -11.74
CA ALA A 66 -11.51 20.68 -11.42
C ALA A 66 -10.44 20.18 -12.40
N THR A 67 -10.66 20.35 -13.71
CA THR A 67 -9.69 19.97 -14.75
C THR A 67 -8.43 20.85 -14.68
N GLN A 68 -8.56 22.15 -14.44
CA GLN A 68 -7.42 23.06 -14.31
C GLN A 68 -6.55 22.69 -13.10
N ARG A 69 -7.16 22.34 -11.96
CA ARG A 69 -6.44 21.92 -10.75
C ARG A 69 -5.57 20.69 -10.98
N ILE A 70 -6.06 19.70 -11.73
CA ILE A 70 -5.25 18.52 -12.09
C ILE A 70 -4.04 18.94 -12.93
N ILE A 71 -4.24 19.82 -13.92
CA ILE A 71 -3.17 20.29 -14.79
C ILE A 71 -2.10 21.02 -13.99
N GLU A 72 -2.50 21.95 -13.12
CA GLU A 72 -1.58 22.71 -12.26
C GLU A 72 -0.82 21.80 -11.30
N TYR A 73 -1.50 20.84 -10.67
CA TYR A 73 -0.89 19.88 -9.77
C TYR A 73 0.22 19.05 -10.43
N ILE A 74 0.01 18.67 -11.69
CA ILE A 74 0.94 17.87 -12.47
C ILE A 74 2.06 18.75 -13.04
N ALA A 75 1.74 19.94 -13.55
CA ALA A 75 2.73 20.89 -14.05
C ALA A 75 3.72 21.32 -12.97
N ALA A 76 3.28 21.47 -11.71
CA ALA A 76 4.15 21.76 -10.58
C ALA A 76 5.15 20.64 -10.25
N ARG A 77 4.85 19.39 -10.62
CA ARG A 77 5.71 18.22 -10.40
C ARG A 77 6.56 17.86 -11.61
N GLU A 78 6.08 18.20 -12.79
CA GLU A 78 6.75 18.02 -14.07
C GLU A 78 6.87 19.40 -14.74
N PRO A 79 7.76 20.28 -14.22
CA PRO A 79 7.94 21.62 -14.77
C PRO A 79 8.51 21.55 -16.19
N ASP A 80 8.27 22.61 -16.94
CA ASP A 80 8.94 22.84 -18.21
C ASP A 80 10.41 23.17 -17.94
N ASP A 81 11.30 22.77 -18.84
CA ASP A 81 12.70 23.17 -18.79
C ASP A 81 12.81 24.70 -19.02
N PRO A 82 13.39 25.47 -18.08
CA PRO A 82 13.50 26.92 -18.21
C PRO A 82 14.34 27.37 -19.42
N ASP A 83 15.20 26.49 -19.96
CA ASP A 83 16.07 26.79 -21.08
C ASP A 83 15.40 26.54 -22.45
N ILE A 84 14.19 25.98 -22.48
CA ILE A 84 13.43 25.70 -23.70
C ILE A 84 12.47 26.85 -24.00
N GLU A 85 12.77 27.65 -25.02
CA GLU A 85 11.81 28.61 -25.58
C GLU A 85 10.73 27.88 -26.39
N GLY A 86 9.47 27.96 -25.94
CA GLY A 86 8.30 27.40 -26.62
C GLY A 86 7.71 26.16 -25.92
N ILE A 87 7.15 25.21 -26.68
CA ILE A 87 6.52 24.01 -26.11
C ILE A 87 7.60 22.97 -25.79
N ASP A 88 7.86 22.74 -24.50
CA ASP A 88 8.66 21.61 -24.04
C ASP A 88 7.90 20.29 -24.25
N ARG A 89 8.17 19.65 -25.40
CA ARG A 89 7.58 18.35 -25.75
C ARG A 89 7.97 17.23 -24.78
N ALA A 90 9.14 17.31 -24.14
CA ALA A 90 9.57 16.33 -23.16
C ALA A 90 8.77 16.48 -21.86
N ALA A 91 8.56 17.70 -21.37
CA ALA A 91 7.66 17.98 -20.24
C ALA A 91 6.22 17.55 -20.55
N VAL A 92 5.70 17.85 -21.74
CA VAL A 92 4.36 17.37 -22.16
C VAL A 92 4.27 15.85 -22.09
N LYS A 93 5.29 15.13 -22.56
CA LYS A 93 5.35 13.66 -22.46
C LYS A 93 5.33 13.19 -21.00
N ARG A 94 6.18 13.76 -20.13
CA ARG A 94 6.22 13.44 -18.69
C ARG A 94 4.89 13.71 -18.00
N ARG A 95 4.25 14.84 -18.32
CA ARG A 95 2.91 15.22 -17.81
C ARG A 95 1.82 14.24 -18.27
N LEU A 96 1.86 13.77 -19.52
CA LEU A 96 0.94 12.74 -20.01
C LEU A 96 1.13 11.40 -19.30
N GLU A 97 2.38 11.01 -19.01
CA GLU A 97 2.68 9.82 -18.21
C GLU A 97 2.20 9.98 -16.75
N ALA A 98 2.35 11.16 -16.16
CA ALA A 98 1.81 11.48 -14.84
C ALA A 98 0.28 11.43 -14.81
N LEU A 99 -0.40 11.92 -15.85
CA LEU A 99 -1.85 11.83 -16.01
C LEU A 99 -2.31 10.37 -16.19
N ASP A 100 -1.57 9.56 -16.95
CA ASP A 100 -1.85 8.12 -17.08
C ASP A 100 -1.74 7.41 -15.71
N ARG A 101 -0.75 7.78 -14.88
CA ARG A 101 -0.67 7.30 -13.49
C ARG A 101 -1.88 7.79 -12.67
N ALA A 102 -2.27 9.05 -12.81
CA ALA A 102 -3.41 9.62 -12.08
C ALA A 102 -4.75 8.93 -12.40
N LEU A 103 -4.99 8.48 -13.64
CA LEU A 103 -6.20 7.72 -14.00
C LEU A 103 -6.41 6.46 -13.15
N ASN A 104 -5.33 5.88 -12.64
CA ASN A 104 -5.38 4.65 -11.87
C ASN A 104 -5.43 4.94 -10.36
N TYR A 105 -5.32 6.20 -9.96
CA TYR A 105 -5.27 6.59 -8.55
C TYR A 105 -6.50 6.09 -7.77
N ALA A 106 -7.69 6.28 -8.34
CA ALA A 106 -8.93 5.86 -7.70
C ALA A 106 -8.99 4.33 -7.59
N ALA A 107 -8.74 3.61 -8.68
CA ALA A 107 -8.73 2.15 -8.72
C ALA A 107 -7.69 1.53 -7.76
N ASP A 108 -6.45 2.01 -7.78
CA ASP A 108 -5.36 1.55 -6.90
C ASP A 108 -5.74 1.71 -5.41
N HIS A 109 -6.58 2.69 -5.08
CA HIS A 109 -7.08 2.97 -3.74
C HIS A 109 -8.53 2.51 -3.50
N ARG A 110 -9.17 1.83 -4.46
CA ARG A 110 -10.58 1.40 -4.42
C ARG A 110 -11.58 2.52 -4.13
N LEU A 111 -11.23 3.73 -4.55
CA LEU A 111 -12.11 4.88 -4.47
C LEU A 111 -13.03 4.94 -5.70
N PRO A 112 -14.17 5.63 -5.62
CA PRO A 112 -14.99 5.92 -6.79
C PRO A 112 -14.15 6.56 -7.91
N GLU A 113 -14.15 5.93 -9.08
CA GLU A 113 -13.38 6.38 -10.24
C GLU A 113 -13.90 7.70 -10.78
N ASP A 114 -15.22 7.80 -10.96
CA ASP A 114 -15.86 9.03 -11.37
C ASP A 114 -16.35 9.84 -10.15
N PRO A 115 -16.25 11.18 -10.22
CA PRO A 115 -15.95 11.97 -11.41
C PRO A 115 -14.45 12.21 -11.71
N PHE A 116 -13.54 11.72 -10.87
CA PHE A 116 -12.11 12.02 -10.96
C PHE A 116 -11.50 11.60 -12.31
N ASN A 117 -11.69 10.35 -12.71
CA ASN A 117 -11.17 9.78 -13.95
C ASN A 117 -11.68 10.55 -15.18
N GLY A 118 -12.95 10.92 -15.20
CA GLY A 118 -13.51 11.82 -16.21
C GLY A 118 -12.77 13.17 -16.31
N ARG A 119 -12.37 13.77 -15.18
CA ARG A 119 -11.61 15.03 -15.16
C ARG A 119 -10.16 14.85 -15.59
N VAL A 120 -9.51 13.74 -15.23
CA VAL A 120 -8.15 13.41 -15.68
C VAL A 120 -8.13 13.19 -17.19
N ARG A 121 -9.11 12.47 -17.77
CA ARG A 121 -9.27 12.32 -19.23
C ARG A 121 -9.47 13.67 -19.92
N ALA A 122 -10.23 14.59 -19.30
CA ALA A 122 -10.38 15.94 -19.82
C ALA A 122 -9.05 16.74 -19.81
N ALA A 123 -8.24 16.59 -18.76
CA ALA A 123 -6.90 17.19 -18.68
C ALA A 123 -5.97 16.62 -19.76
N GLN A 124 -5.97 15.29 -19.98
CA GLN A 124 -5.22 14.66 -21.06
C GLN A 124 -5.64 15.18 -22.43
N ARG A 125 -6.95 15.28 -22.71
CA ARG A 125 -7.44 15.83 -23.98
C ARG A 125 -6.98 17.27 -24.20
N ARG A 126 -6.97 18.10 -23.15
CA ARG A 126 -6.49 19.48 -23.23
C ARG A 126 -4.99 19.54 -23.53
N LEU A 127 -4.19 18.67 -22.89
CA LEU A 127 -2.74 18.57 -23.11
C LEU A 127 -2.35 17.92 -24.45
N ARG A 128 -3.22 17.06 -25.02
CA ARG A 128 -3.02 16.45 -26.34
C ARG A 128 -3.52 17.27 -27.51
N ARG A 129 -4.40 18.26 -27.29
CA ARG A 129 -4.78 19.20 -28.36
C ARG A 129 -3.59 20.01 -28.89
N SER A 130 -2.49 20.04 -28.15
CA SER A 130 -1.19 20.58 -28.60
C SER A 130 -0.25 19.54 -29.24
N ASP A 131 -0.63 18.26 -29.37
CA ASP A 131 0.26 17.18 -29.86
C ASP A 131 -0.47 16.08 -30.66
N SER A 132 -0.17 15.95 -31.96
CA SER A 132 -0.79 14.99 -32.88
C SER A 132 -0.06 13.63 -32.92
N SER A 133 0.23 13.04 -31.76
CA SER A 133 1.11 11.86 -31.64
C SER A 133 0.43 10.51 -31.96
N ARG A 134 1.22 9.50 -32.34
CA ARG A 134 0.79 8.08 -32.54
C ARG A 134 0.00 7.54 -31.35
N ARG A 135 0.34 7.96 -30.13
CA ARG A 135 -0.34 7.59 -28.88
C ARG A 135 -1.79 8.07 -28.83
N SER A 136 -2.07 9.25 -29.37
CA SER A 136 -3.44 9.80 -29.44
C SER A 136 -4.32 8.99 -30.40
N ASN A 137 -3.74 8.53 -31.52
CA ASN A 137 -4.43 7.69 -32.51
C ASN A 137 -4.81 6.31 -31.92
N LEU A 138 -3.85 5.62 -31.28
CA LEU A 138 -4.11 4.29 -30.68
C LEU A 138 -5.20 4.32 -29.61
N GLU A 139 -5.27 5.37 -28.81
CA GLU A 139 -6.32 5.50 -27.79
C GLU A 139 -7.68 5.82 -28.40
N GLY A 140 -7.73 6.63 -29.46
CA GLY A 140 -8.96 6.86 -30.23
C GLY A 140 -9.49 5.57 -30.86
N ARG A 141 -8.60 4.78 -31.48
CA ARG A 141 -8.93 3.44 -32.02
C ARG A 141 -9.48 2.55 -30.91
N PHE A 142 -8.79 2.46 -29.77
CA PHE A 142 -9.23 1.63 -28.66
C PHE A 142 -10.63 2.01 -28.16
N LEU A 143 -10.91 3.29 -27.94
CA LEU A 143 -12.22 3.73 -27.46
C LEU A 143 -13.35 3.45 -28.47
N LEU A 144 -13.05 3.52 -29.76
CA LEU A 144 -13.99 3.19 -30.83
C LEU A 144 -14.27 1.68 -30.84
N GLU A 145 -13.23 0.85 -30.74
CA GLU A 145 -13.41 -0.60 -30.65
C GLU A 145 -14.11 -1.02 -29.37
N LEU A 146 -13.81 -0.37 -28.24
CA LEU A 146 -14.40 -0.69 -26.95
C LEU A 146 -15.90 -0.40 -26.89
N ASN A 147 -16.36 0.73 -27.45
CA ASN A 147 -17.73 1.22 -27.29
C ASN A 147 -18.64 0.92 -28.48
N GLU A 148 -18.10 0.96 -29.71
CA GLU A 148 -18.93 0.87 -30.93
C GLU A 148 -18.86 -0.51 -31.56
N LYS A 149 -17.65 -0.98 -31.92
CA LYS A 149 -17.48 -2.20 -32.71
C LYS A 149 -17.40 -3.49 -31.88
N LYS A 150 -16.86 -3.39 -30.66
CA LYS A 150 -16.70 -4.48 -29.70
C LYS A 150 -15.88 -5.65 -30.27
N ASP A 151 -14.82 -5.34 -31.03
CA ASP A 151 -13.93 -6.35 -31.61
C ASP A 151 -12.76 -6.68 -30.66
N VAL A 152 -12.77 -7.92 -30.15
CA VAL A 152 -11.73 -8.46 -29.25
C VAL A 152 -10.37 -8.58 -29.93
N LEU A 153 -10.35 -8.95 -31.23
CA LEU A 153 -9.11 -9.12 -31.97
C LEU A 153 -8.43 -7.77 -32.15
N GLU A 154 -9.20 -6.75 -32.56
CA GLU A 154 -8.66 -5.41 -32.74
C GLU A 154 -8.20 -4.80 -31.41
N ILE A 155 -8.92 -5.00 -30.32
CA ILE A 155 -8.45 -4.59 -28.97
C ILE A 155 -7.11 -5.24 -28.63
N THR A 156 -6.96 -6.53 -28.94
CA THR A 156 -5.72 -7.26 -28.70
C THR A 156 -4.58 -6.69 -29.56
N LEU A 157 -4.82 -6.42 -30.84
CA LEU A 157 -3.82 -5.83 -31.75
C LEU A 157 -3.39 -4.43 -31.30
N ILE A 158 -4.35 -3.57 -30.93
CA ILE A 158 -4.05 -2.24 -30.40
C ILE A 158 -3.23 -2.34 -29.12
N ALA A 159 -3.57 -3.27 -28.22
CA ALA A 159 -2.81 -3.49 -26.99
C ALA A 159 -1.37 -3.96 -27.29
N GLU A 160 -1.15 -4.85 -28.27
CA GLU A 160 0.21 -5.24 -28.69
C GLU A 160 1.00 -4.03 -29.23
N GLU A 161 0.39 -3.20 -30.09
CA GLU A 161 1.02 -1.95 -30.56
C GLU A 161 1.36 -0.99 -29.41
N VAL A 162 0.49 -0.89 -28.40
CA VAL A 162 0.73 -0.06 -27.21
C VAL A 162 1.82 -0.67 -26.33
N ALA A 163 1.94 -2.00 -26.26
CA ALA A 163 2.93 -2.68 -25.45
C ALA A 163 4.37 -2.40 -25.93
N GLU A 164 4.57 -2.13 -27.22
CA GLU A 164 5.86 -1.64 -27.77
C GLU A 164 6.31 -0.32 -27.11
N ILE A 165 5.35 0.51 -26.69
CA ILE A 165 5.61 1.81 -26.07
C ILE A 165 5.57 1.71 -24.53
N SER A 166 4.57 1.03 -23.99
CA SER A 166 4.33 0.90 -22.56
C SER A 166 3.55 -0.38 -22.24
N PRO A 167 4.25 -1.46 -21.82
CA PRO A 167 3.61 -2.73 -21.48
C PRO A 167 2.53 -2.62 -20.42
N ILE A 168 2.77 -1.81 -19.38
CA ILE A 168 1.79 -1.60 -18.30
C ILE A 168 0.50 -0.95 -18.82
N ARG A 169 0.61 0.00 -19.75
CA ARG A 169 -0.56 0.66 -20.33
C ARG A 169 -1.38 -0.30 -21.17
N ALA A 170 -0.73 -1.16 -21.96
CA ALA A 170 -1.40 -2.20 -22.71
C ALA A 170 -2.15 -3.18 -21.80
N LEU A 171 -1.54 -3.62 -20.70
CA LEU A 171 -2.21 -4.46 -19.70
C LEU A 171 -3.44 -3.80 -19.08
N ARG A 172 -3.40 -2.49 -18.84
CA ARG A 172 -4.53 -1.72 -18.33
C ARG A 172 -5.64 -1.52 -19.36
N MET A 173 -5.33 -1.54 -20.66
CA MET A 173 -6.35 -1.54 -21.71
C MET A 173 -7.16 -2.83 -21.68
N PHE A 174 -6.53 -3.96 -21.39
CA PHE A 174 -7.26 -5.21 -21.13
C PHE A 174 -8.14 -5.11 -19.88
N GLU A 175 -7.64 -4.60 -18.75
CA GLU A 175 -8.46 -4.36 -17.55
C GLU A 175 -9.70 -3.54 -17.89
N THR A 176 -9.52 -2.40 -18.57
CA THR A 176 -10.62 -1.52 -18.98
C THR A 176 -11.61 -2.24 -19.90
N ALA A 177 -11.12 -3.06 -20.83
CA ALA A 177 -11.99 -3.80 -21.74
C ALA A 177 -12.80 -4.87 -20.99
N ILE A 178 -12.18 -5.58 -20.05
CA ILE A 178 -12.84 -6.62 -19.25
C ILE A 178 -13.89 -5.99 -18.32
N GLU A 179 -13.58 -4.87 -17.68
CA GLU A 179 -14.46 -4.16 -16.74
C GLU A 179 -15.59 -3.38 -17.43
N SER A 180 -15.50 -3.16 -18.75
CA SER A 180 -16.50 -2.37 -19.49
C SER A 180 -17.88 -3.03 -19.63
N GLU A 181 -18.02 -4.31 -19.26
CA GLU A 181 -19.23 -5.13 -19.44
C GLU A 181 -19.76 -5.18 -20.89
N ASN A 182 -18.96 -4.70 -21.86
CA ASN A 182 -19.37 -4.64 -23.27
C ASN A 182 -19.25 -5.97 -24.00
N PHE A 183 -18.57 -6.95 -23.42
CA PHE A 183 -18.20 -8.23 -24.03
C PHE A 183 -18.91 -9.40 -23.35
N ASP A 184 -19.17 -10.47 -24.10
CA ASP A 184 -19.70 -11.71 -23.55
C ASP A 184 -18.65 -12.49 -22.73
N LEU A 185 -19.09 -13.53 -22.01
CA LEU A 185 -18.22 -14.36 -21.18
C LEU A 185 -17.05 -15.01 -21.94
N ARG A 186 -17.25 -15.41 -23.21
CA ARG A 186 -16.19 -16.05 -24.00
C ARG A 186 -15.17 -15.01 -24.45
N GLN A 187 -15.64 -13.86 -24.89
CA GLN A 187 -14.83 -12.71 -25.27
C GLN A 187 -13.99 -12.21 -24.09
N MET A 188 -14.59 -12.08 -22.90
CA MET A 188 -13.86 -11.73 -21.67
C MET A 188 -12.77 -12.75 -21.34
N GLN A 189 -13.05 -14.05 -21.47
CA GLN A 189 -12.03 -15.09 -21.25
C GLN A 189 -10.87 -14.99 -22.25
N ILE A 190 -11.14 -14.60 -23.51
CA ILE A 190 -10.09 -14.36 -24.50
C ILE A 190 -9.25 -13.15 -24.08
N LEU A 191 -9.88 -12.03 -23.70
CA LEU A 191 -9.17 -10.83 -23.23
C LEU A 191 -8.28 -11.13 -22.01
N VAL A 192 -8.78 -11.87 -21.02
CA VAL A 192 -8.01 -12.30 -19.84
C VAL A 192 -6.83 -13.19 -20.23
N ARG A 193 -7.00 -14.11 -21.19
CA ARG A 193 -5.90 -14.95 -21.68
C ARG A 193 -4.84 -14.12 -22.41
N SER A 194 -5.24 -13.20 -23.28
CA SER A 194 -4.34 -12.29 -23.98
C SER A 194 -3.57 -11.41 -22.99
N GLN A 195 -4.25 -10.88 -21.97
CA GLN A 195 -3.64 -10.10 -20.91
C GLN A 195 -2.59 -10.92 -20.14
N LYS A 196 -2.91 -12.17 -19.74
CA LYS A 196 -1.97 -13.07 -19.05
C LYS A 196 -0.74 -13.37 -19.91
N ALA A 197 -0.93 -13.66 -21.20
CA ALA A 197 0.17 -13.90 -22.12
C ALA A 197 1.08 -12.66 -22.28
N MET A 198 0.49 -11.46 -22.37
CA MET A 198 1.23 -10.21 -22.41
C MET A 198 2.00 -9.95 -21.11
N PHE A 199 1.37 -10.17 -19.95
CA PHE A 199 2.03 -9.99 -18.67
C PHE A 199 3.22 -10.93 -18.52
N GLN A 200 3.09 -12.20 -18.92
CA GLN A 200 4.20 -13.16 -18.88
C GLN A 200 5.41 -12.67 -19.69
N ARG A 201 5.20 -12.10 -20.89
CA ARG A 201 6.27 -11.56 -21.74
C ARG A 201 6.97 -10.33 -21.13
N HIS A 202 6.24 -9.49 -20.40
CA HIS A 202 6.75 -8.20 -19.88
C HIS A 202 6.87 -8.14 -18.35
N SER A 203 6.63 -9.23 -17.62
CA SER A 203 6.63 -9.25 -16.15
C SER A 203 7.94 -8.72 -15.55
N ARG A 204 9.06 -8.99 -16.21
CA ARG A 204 10.40 -8.56 -15.79
C ARG A 204 10.73 -7.10 -16.09
N THR A 205 9.85 -6.35 -16.76
CA THR A 205 10.05 -4.92 -17.06
C THR A 205 9.09 -4.01 -16.29
N ILE A 206 8.09 -4.58 -15.63
CA ILE A 206 7.06 -3.83 -14.90
C ILE A 206 7.34 -3.95 -13.40
N ALA A 207 7.58 -2.83 -12.72
CA ALA A 207 7.70 -2.78 -11.27
C ALA A 207 6.44 -3.28 -10.56
N VAL A 208 6.59 -3.92 -9.40
CA VAL A 208 5.46 -4.44 -8.60
C VAL A 208 4.45 -3.36 -8.23
N SER A 209 4.91 -2.15 -7.92
CA SER A 209 4.08 -0.99 -7.56
C SER A 209 3.06 -0.61 -8.63
N HIS A 210 3.30 -0.96 -9.90
CA HIS A 210 2.40 -0.65 -11.00
C HIS A 210 1.34 -1.72 -11.27
N ARG A 211 1.46 -2.90 -10.65
CA ARG A 211 0.65 -4.10 -10.98
C ARG A 211 -0.64 -4.20 -10.17
N ARG A 212 -0.82 -3.36 -9.15
CA ARG A 212 -1.96 -3.41 -8.24
C ARG A 212 -3.32 -3.26 -8.92
N SER A 213 -3.40 -2.46 -9.98
CA SER A 213 -4.62 -2.27 -10.79
C SER A 213 -4.91 -3.46 -11.73
N LEU A 214 -4.05 -4.47 -11.80
CA LEU A 214 -4.20 -5.60 -12.71
C LEU A 214 -4.99 -6.74 -12.03
N ASN A 215 -6.26 -6.50 -11.76
CA ASN A 215 -7.13 -7.37 -10.97
C ASN A 215 -7.33 -8.76 -11.62
N HIS A 216 -7.38 -8.83 -12.95
CA HIS A 216 -7.72 -10.07 -13.67
C HIS A 216 -6.54 -11.05 -13.84
N LEU A 217 -5.33 -10.63 -13.46
CA LEU A 217 -4.14 -11.47 -13.49
C LEU A 217 -4.04 -12.41 -12.28
N ALA A 218 -4.78 -12.15 -11.19
CA ALA A 218 -4.71 -12.91 -9.94
C ALA A 218 -3.28 -13.03 -9.37
N LEU A 219 -2.52 -11.92 -9.40
CA LEU A 219 -1.17 -11.86 -8.86
C LEU A 219 -1.19 -11.91 -7.32
N ARG A 220 -0.19 -12.55 -6.72
CA ARG A 220 -0.14 -12.74 -5.26
C ARG A 220 0.45 -11.50 -4.58
N PRO A 221 -0.07 -11.06 -3.43
CA PRO A 221 0.63 -10.06 -2.62
C PRO A 221 1.85 -10.68 -1.94
N LEU A 222 2.92 -9.90 -1.86
CA LEU A 222 4.06 -10.13 -0.99
C LEU A 222 3.84 -9.36 0.31
N VAL A 223 3.80 -10.06 1.44
CA VAL A 223 3.58 -9.46 2.76
C VAL A 223 4.84 -9.57 3.60
N LEU A 224 5.42 -8.43 3.95
CA LEU A 224 6.53 -8.29 4.89
C LEU A 224 5.96 -8.27 6.30
N ILE A 225 6.48 -9.14 7.17
CA ILE A 225 5.96 -9.35 8.52
C ILE A 225 6.80 -8.61 9.52
N ASP A 226 6.18 -7.65 10.22
CA ASP A 226 6.80 -6.89 11.30
C ASP A 226 6.94 -7.72 12.59
N THR A 227 7.84 -7.32 13.47
CA THR A 227 8.16 -7.98 14.75
C THR A 227 6.91 -8.12 15.62
N ASN A 228 6.03 -7.13 15.67
CA ASN A 228 4.81 -7.17 16.47
C ASN A 228 3.86 -8.33 16.06
N ILE A 229 3.77 -8.65 14.77
CA ILE A 229 2.96 -9.76 14.26
C ILE A 229 3.58 -11.10 14.66
N LEU A 230 4.91 -11.21 14.59
CA LEU A 230 5.64 -12.41 15.02
C LEU A 230 5.50 -12.65 16.52
N ILE A 231 5.58 -11.59 17.33
CA ILE A 231 5.36 -11.65 18.77
C ILE A 231 3.95 -12.14 19.08
N ASP A 232 2.93 -11.62 18.40
CA ASP A 232 1.55 -12.07 18.62
C ASP A 232 1.34 -13.53 18.24
N ALA A 233 1.95 -13.97 17.15
CA ALA A 233 1.95 -15.38 16.76
C ALA A 233 2.60 -16.26 17.84
N LEU A 234 3.72 -15.82 18.42
CA LEU A 234 4.39 -16.51 19.52
C LEU A 234 3.54 -16.51 20.79
N LYS A 235 2.92 -15.38 21.12
CA LYS A 235 2.05 -15.27 22.28
C LYS A 235 0.88 -16.26 22.19
N ASP A 236 0.23 -16.34 21.03
CA ASP A 236 -0.87 -17.27 20.79
C ASP A 236 -0.41 -18.73 20.91
N ASP A 237 0.72 -19.09 20.28
CA ASP A 237 1.25 -20.45 20.31
C ASP A 237 1.67 -20.88 21.74
N LEU A 238 2.25 -19.97 22.56
CA LEU A 238 2.64 -20.26 23.95
C LEU A 238 1.44 -20.30 24.91
N LEU A 239 0.46 -19.44 24.71
CA LEU A 239 -0.79 -19.45 25.50
C LEU A 239 -1.56 -20.75 25.32
N GLN A 240 -1.62 -21.29 24.11
CA GLN A 240 -2.21 -22.60 23.83
C GLN A 240 -1.51 -23.73 24.58
N GLN A 241 -0.19 -23.66 24.79
CA GLN A 241 0.54 -24.65 25.59
C GLN A 241 0.21 -24.57 27.08
N ILE A 242 -0.03 -23.37 27.58
CA ILE A 242 -0.27 -23.12 29.00
C ILE A 242 -1.71 -23.48 29.40
N ALA A 243 -2.69 -23.25 28.54
CA ALA A 243 -4.08 -23.61 28.79
C ALA A 243 -4.23 -25.12 29.07
N GLN A 244 -4.98 -25.46 30.11
CA GLN A 244 -5.28 -26.84 30.51
C GLN A 244 -6.57 -27.35 29.86
N ASP A 245 -7.49 -26.44 29.49
CA ASP A 245 -8.72 -26.78 28.80
C ASP A 245 -8.57 -26.50 27.30
N SER A 246 -8.70 -27.55 26.50
CA SER A 246 -8.71 -27.50 25.03
C SER A 246 -9.94 -26.79 24.46
N ILE A 247 -10.77 -26.13 25.29
CA ILE A 247 -12.04 -25.52 24.91
C ILE A 247 -12.24 -24.21 25.71
N GLY A 248 -12.00 -23.06 25.08
CA GLY A 248 -12.98 -21.97 25.17
C GLY A 248 -12.77 -20.75 26.08
N SER A 249 -11.56 -20.30 26.42
CA SER A 249 -11.40 -18.97 27.08
C SER A 249 -10.40 -18.01 26.44
N PHE A 250 -9.93 -18.26 25.22
CA PHE A 250 -9.20 -17.23 24.49
C PHE A 250 -10.15 -16.52 23.54
N ASP A 251 -10.60 -15.33 23.95
CA ASP A 251 -11.38 -14.42 23.11
C ASP A 251 -10.73 -14.34 21.71
N TRP A 252 -11.55 -14.50 20.68
CA TRP A 252 -11.12 -14.35 19.30
C TRP A 252 -10.92 -12.86 19.03
N THR A 253 -9.73 -12.35 19.36
CA THR A 253 -9.39 -10.96 19.15
C THR A 253 -9.10 -10.67 17.68
N VAL A 254 -9.22 -9.40 17.28
CA VAL A 254 -8.89 -8.96 15.90
C VAL A 254 -7.43 -9.26 15.57
N GLU A 255 -6.54 -9.17 16.55
CA GLU A 255 -5.11 -9.45 16.41
C GLU A 255 -4.87 -10.92 16.02
N ARG A 256 -5.49 -11.84 16.76
CA ARG A 256 -5.40 -13.29 16.53
C ARG A 256 -6.01 -13.67 15.19
N ALA A 257 -7.16 -13.10 14.86
CA ALA A 257 -7.81 -13.31 13.56
C ALA A 257 -6.90 -12.92 12.39
N PHE A 258 -6.14 -11.83 12.52
CA PHE A 258 -5.23 -11.36 11.49
C PHE A 258 -4.02 -12.28 11.31
N VAL A 259 -3.36 -12.66 12.40
CA VAL A 259 -2.23 -13.62 12.39
C VAL A 259 -2.66 -14.95 11.77
N TRP A 260 -3.82 -15.47 12.18
CA TRP A 260 -4.36 -16.71 11.64
C TRP A 260 -4.67 -16.62 10.14
N MET A 261 -5.25 -15.50 9.70
CA MET A 261 -5.54 -15.28 8.28
C MET A 261 -4.25 -15.24 7.45
N LEU A 262 -3.19 -14.58 7.92
CA LEU A 262 -1.89 -14.56 7.23
C LEU A 262 -1.34 -15.98 7.02
N ARG A 263 -1.30 -16.79 8.09
CA ARG A 263 -0.86 -18.19 8.03
C ARG A 263 -1.69 -19.00 7.03
N ARG A 264 -3.03 -18.88 7.12
CA ARG A 264 -3.96 -19.60 6.23
C ARG A 264 -3.78 -19.22 4.77
N ARG A 265 -3.68 -17.94 4.44
CA ARG A 265 -3.54 -17.50 3.04
C ARG A 265 -2.20 -17.88 2.42
N ASN A 266 -1.14 -17.96 3.24
CA ASN A 266 0.14 -18.51 2.83
C ASN A 266 0.04 -20.00 2.52
N GLN A 267 -0.60 -20.79 3.39
CA GLN A 267 -0.82 -22.23 3.17
C GLN A 267 -1.68 -22.53 1.93
N GLU A 268 -2.66 -21.67 1.64
CA GLU A 268 -3.47 -21.73 0.41
C GLU A 268 -2.69 -21.30 -0.86
N GLY A 269 -1.43 -20.87 -0.72
CA GLY A 269 -0.59 -20.39 -1.82
C GLY A 269 -1.01 -19.03 -2.39
N ARG A 270 -1.90 -18.31 -1.71
CA ARG A 270 -2.48 -17.05 -2.20
C ARG A 270 -1.69 -15.81 -1.81
N VAL A 271 -0.85 -15.91 -0.80
CA VAL A 271 0.00 -14.81 -0.29
C VAL A 271 1.42 -15.34 -0.14
N LEU A 272 2.42 -14.50 -0.38
CA LEU A 272 3.81 -14.78 -0.05
C LEU A 272 4.17 -14.06 1.25
N LEU A 273 4.67 -14.77 2.25
CA LEU A 273 5.13 -14.16 3.51
C LEU A 273 6.66 -14.12 3.56
N CYS A 274 7.18 -12.95 3.92
CA CYS A 274 8.60 -12.71 4.09
C CYS A 274 8.84 -12.01 5.44
N ILE A 275 9.86 -12.44 6.17
CA ILE A 275 10.29 -11.75 7.39
C ILE A 275 11.50 -10.87 7.03
N PRO A 276 11.39 -9.54 7.15
CA PRO A 276 12.55 -8.66 6.99
C PRO A 276 13.66 -9.00 7.98
N PRO A 277 14.95 -8.87 7.62
CA PRO A 277 16.06 -9.18 8.53
C PRO A 277 16.03 -8.40 9.85
N ALA A 278 15.63 -7.12 9.81
CA ALA A 278 15.45 -6.30 11.01
C ALA A 278 14.41 -6.90 11.96
N ALA A 279 13.22 -7.22 11.44
CA ALA A 279 12.14 -7.83 12.22
C ALA A 279 12.52 -9.21 12.77
N GLN A 280 13.22 -10.03 11.97
CA GLN A 280 13.69 -11.34 12.40
C GLN A 280 14.68 -11.22 13.56
N SER A 281 15.66 -10.31 13.45
CA SER A 281 16.70 -10.13 14.49
C SER A 281 16.08 -9.66 15.80
N GLU A 282 15.13 -8.72 15.72
CA GLU A 282 14.41 -8.21 16.88
C GLU A 282 13.53 -9.28 17.54
N PHE A 283 12.80 -10.05 16.74
CA PHE A 283 11.98 -11.17 17.22
C PHE A 283 12.82 -12.21 17.97
N LEU A 284 13.95 -12.63 17.39
CA LEU A 284 14.87 -13.59 18.02
C LEU A 284 15.45 -13.05 19.33
N ASN A 285 15.78 -11.76 19.39
CA ASN A 285 16.28 -11.14 20.61
C ASN A 285 15.21 -11.10 21.72
N ARG A 286 13.96 -10.76 21.37
CA ARG A 286 12.84 -10.73 22.32
C ARG A 286 12.40 -12.12 22.78
N ALA A 287 12.57 -13.14 21.95
CA ALA A 287 12.26 -14.54 22.25
C ALA A 287 13.48 -15.38 22.69
N LYS A 288 14.60 -14.76 23.06
CA LYS A 288 15.88 -15.45 23.31
C LYS A 288 15.85 -16.49 24.44
N ASN A 289 14.99 -16.30 25.44
CA ASN A 289 14.84 -17.21 26.57
C ASN A 289 13.43 -17.10 27.21
N PRO A 290 13.00 -18.09 28.02
CA PRO A 290 11.67 -18.09 28.61
C PRO A 290 11.34 -16.87 29.47
N ASP A 291 12.33 -16.27 30.15
CA ASP A 291 12.10 -15.06 30.97
C ASP A 291 11.83 -13.82 30.08
N SER A 292 12.57 -13.70 28.97
CA SER A 292 12.36 -12.62 27.99
C SER A 292 11.02 -12.78 27.27
N ALA A 293 10.66 -14.01 26.90
CA ALA A 293 9.36 -14.32 26.31
C ALA A 293 8.21 -14.06 27.28
N LEU A 294 8.37 -14.34 28.57
CA LEU A 294 7.37 -14.02 29.60
C LEU A 294 7.12 -12.51 29.71
N ALA A 295 8.16 -11.68 29.53
CA ALA A 295 8.04 -10.22 29.57
C ALA A 295 7.14 -9.66 28.44
N LEU A 296 6.90 -10.42 27.37
CA LEU A 296 5.98 -10.05 26.27
C LEU A 296 4.49 -10.10 26.67
N PHE A 297 4.18 -10.69 27.84
CA PHE A 297 2.85 -10.80 28.40
C PHE A 297 2.58 -9.77 29.51
N ASN A 298 3.22 -8.59 29.42
CA ASN A 298 3.03 -7.47 30.35
C ASN A 298 1.56 -7.14 30.69
N ASP A 299 0.63 -7.36 29.75
CA ASP A 299 -0.78 -7.03 29.89
C ASP A 299 -1.67 -8.24 30.29
N ILE A 300 -1.09 -9.43 30.49
CA ILE A 300 -1.82 -10.67 30.79
C ILE A 300 -1.20 -11.34 32.01
N TYR A 301 -2.02 -11.70 33.00
CA TYR A 301 -1.54 -12.47 34.14
C TYR A 301 -1.17 -13.90 33.71
N ILE A 302 0.08 -14.29 33.94
CA ILE A 302 0.58 -15.65 33.75
C ILE A 302 1.17 -16.15 35.06
N ASP A 303 0.71 -17.32 35.51
CA ASP A 303 1.31 -18.02 36.64
C ASP A 303 2.75 -18.44 36.31
N ARG A 304 3.71 -17.87 37.04
CA ARG A 304 5.14 -18.12 36.85
C ARG A 304 5.54 -19.58 37.11
N ALA A 305 4.87 -20.27 38.02
CA ALA A 305 5.14 -21.68 38.31
C ALA A 305 4.71 -22.56 37.13
N VAL A 306 3.53 -22.28 36.56
CA VAL A 306 3.05 -22.97 35.35
C VAL A 306 3.94 -22.66 34.16
N TRP A 307 4.32 -21.38 33.98
CA TRP A 307 5.23 -20.95 32.91
C TRP A 307 6.56 -21.71 32.95
N LYS A 308 7.25 -21.68 34.09
CA LYS A 308 8.55 -22.37 34.25
C LYS A 308 8.46 -23.88 34.05
N LYS A 309 7.31 -24.48 34.38
CA LYS A 309 7.07 -25.92 34.21
C LYS A 309 6.81 -26.29 32.74
N LYS A 310 6.03 -25.49 32.02
CA LYS A 310 5.56 -25.82 30.66
C LYS A 310 6.44 -25.23 29.56
N ILE A 311 6.95 -24.01 29.74
CA ILE A 311 7.71 -23.28 28.72
C ILE A 311 9.20 -23.45 29.00
N THR A 312 9.76 -24.55 28.52
CA THR A 312 11.21 -24.80 28.56
C THR A 312 11.93 -24.06 27.42
N ARG A 313 13.26 -24.01 27.48
CA ARG A 313 14.07 -23.38 26.43
C ARG A 313 13.91 -24.11 25.08
N GLU A 314 13.82 -25.43 25.13
CA GLU A 314 13.65 -26.30 23.96
C GLU A 314 12.30 -26.08 23.30
N LEU A 315 11.21 -26.07 24.08
CA LEU A 315 9.88 -25.78 23.57
C LEU A 315 9.80 -24.37 22.97
N LEU A 316 10.38 -23.37 23.65
CA LEU A 316 10.38 -22.00 23.13
C LEU A 316 11.12 -21.92 21.79
N GLN A 317 12.29 -22.55 21.69
CA GLN A 317 13.07 -22.58 20.45
C GLN A 317 12.30 -23.27 19.32
N GLU A 318 11.67 -24.42 19.60
CA GLU A 318 10.81 -25.13 18.63
C GLU A 318 9.69 -24.20 18.10
N ARG A 319 9.01 -23.47 18.99
CA ARG A 319 7.92 -22.54 18.61
C ARG A 319 8.44 -21.36 17.79
N VAL A 320 9.56 -20.78 18.18
CA VAL A 320 10.21 -19.68 17.44
C VAL A 320 10.61 -20.13 16.03
N GLU A 321 11.23 -21.30 15.88
CA GLU A 321 11.59 -21.87 14.58
C GLU A 321 10.35 -22.16 13.73
N ALA A 322 9.30 -22.73 14.32
CA ALA A 322 8.03 -22.97 13.63
C ALA A 322 7.40 -21.67 13.09
N ILE A 323 7.45 -20.58 13.86
CA ILE A 323 6.96 -19.26 13.43
C ILE A 323 7.82 -18.71 12.29
N CYS A 324 9.15 -18.74 12.43
CA CYS A 324 10.07 -18.30 11.38
C CYS A 324 9.82 -19.05 10.07
N ASN A 325 9.59 -20.36 10.12
CA ASN A 325 9.28 -21.16 8.93
C ASN A 325 7.89 -20.86 8.36
N SER A 326 6.89 -20.62 9.22
CA SER A 326 5.52 -20.31 8.83
C SER A 326 5.38 -18.95 8.14
N PHE A 327 6.14 -17.94 8.58
CA PHE A 327 6.07 -16.56 8.08
C PHE A 327 7.22 -16.18 7.15
N GLY A 328 8.30 -16.95 7.12
CA GLY A 328 9.51 -16.70 6.32
C GLY A 328 9.66 -17.63 5.12
N GLY A 329 8.59 -18.29 4.66
CA GLY A 329 8.66 -19.24 3.54
C GLY A 329 9.11 -18.61 2.20
N PHE A 330 9.05 -17.29 2.08
CA PHE A 330 9.60 -16.55 0.95
C PHE A 330 10.78 -15.68 1.40
N HIS A 331 11.92 -15.85 0.74
CA HIS A 331 13.14 -15.13 1.05
C HIS A 331 13.46 -14.12 -0.05
N LEU A 332 13.35 -12.85 0.30
CA LEU A 332 13.90 -11.75 -0.46
C LEU A 332 14.75 -10.92 0.47
N LYS A 333 15.83 -10.37 -0.07
CA LYS A 333 16.66 -9.41 0.62
C LYS A 333 16.92 -8.25 -0.32
N ALA A 334 16.61 -7.05 0.13
CA ALA A 334 17.02 -5.86 -0.59
C ALA A 334 18.53 -5.63 -0.37
N ASP A 335 19.24 -5.35 -1.46
CA ASP A 335 20.65 -4.97 -1.40
C ASP A 335 20.79 -3.62 -0.70
N LYS A 336 21.81 -3.49 0.16
CA LYS A 336 22.13 -2.23 0.86
C LYS A 336 22.17 -0.99 -0.05
N PRO A 337 22.85 -1.00 -1.22
CA PRO A 337 22.85 0.16 -2.11
C PRO A 337 21.44 0.55 -2.58
N ALA A 338 20.59 -0.42 -2.89
CA ALA A 338 19.21 -0.16 -3.32
C ALA A 338 18.38 0.46 -2.19
N LYS A 339 18.61 0.07 -0.93
CA LYS A 339 17.95 0.70 0.23
C LYS A 339 18.37 2.18 0.38
N SER A 340 19.65 2.50 0.17
CA SER A 340 20.18 3.86 0.27
C SER A 340 19.70 4.82 -0.83
N GLU A 341 19.24 4.29 -1.96
CA GLU A 341 18.64 5.11 -3.04
C GLU A 341 17.19 5.55 -2.71
N ILE A 342 16.57 4.95 -1.68
CA ILE A 342 15.24 5.35 -1.23
C ILE A 342 15.35 6.64 -0.41
N ASP A 343 14.74 7.71 -0.93
CA ASP A 343 14.62 9.02 -0.25
C ASP A 343 13.60 8.97 0.91
N LEU A 344 13.90 8.16 1.92
CA LEU A 344 13.08 8.03 3.12
C LEU A 344 13.26 9.24 4.04
N ASP A 345 14.46 9.80 4.14
CA ASP A 345 14.76 10.91 5.05
C ASP A 345 13.93 12.15 4.73
N SER A 346 13.92 12.59 3.47
CA SER A 346 13.08 13.73 3.04
C SER A 346 11.59 13.44 3.23
N PHE A 347 11.18 12.18 3.09
CA PHE A 347 9.81 11.76 3.34
C PHE A 347 9.46 11.88 4.84
N LEU A 348 10.33 11.41 5.74
CA LEU A 348 10.11 11.47 7.18
C LEU A 348 10.10 12.92 7.68
N VAL A 349 11.03 13.76 7.22
CA VAL A 349 11.06 15.20 7.53
C VAL A 349 9.76 15.89 7.10
N ARG A 350 9.21 15.54 5.92
CA ARG A 350 7.93 16.09 5.44
C ARG A 350 6.74 15.71 6.34
N HIS A 351 6.83 14.59 7.04
CA HIS A 351 5.78 14.10 7.95
C HIS A 351 6.16 14.27 9.43
N LYS A 352 7.20 15.06 9.75
CA LYS A 352 7.78 15.23 11.08
C LYS A 352 6.72 15.55 12.14
N HIS A 353 5.76 16.43 11.86
CA HIS A 353 4.70 16.81 12.80
C HIS A 353 3.78 15.64 13.19
N ILE A 354 3.64 14.57 12.37
CA ILE A 354 2.91 13.36 12.79
C ILE A 354 3.73 12.64 13.84
N PHE A 355 5.01 12.48 13.55
CA PHE A 355 5.94 11.76 14.41
C PHE A 355 6.22 12.50 15.71
N GLU A 356 6.33 13.83 15.70
CA GLU A 356 6.39 14.67 16.91
C GLU A 356 5.21 14.41 17.84
N ARG A 357 4.00 14.25 17.29
CA ARG A 357 2.80 14.01 18.10
C ARG A 357 2.72 12.59 18.65
N ILE A 358 3.14 11.59 17.87
CA ILE A 358 3.33 10.21 18.37
C ILE A 358 4.38 10.23 19.49
N THR A 359 5.42 11.02 19.29
CA THR A 359 6.58 11.14 20.18
C THR A 359 6.24 11.79 21.52
N GLU A 360 5.60 12.96 21.51
CA GLU A 360 5.12 13.65 22.71
C GLU A 360 4.30 12.70 23.59
N GLN A 361 3.51 11.81 22.96
CA GLN A 361 2.67 10.85 23.66
C GLN A 361 3.43 9.64 24.18
N LYS A 362 4.35 9.08 23.39
CA LYS A 362 5.22 7.97 23.83
C LYS A 362 6.10 8.40 25.00
N MET A 363 6.63 9.64 24.99
CA MET A 363 7.42 10.20 26.09
C MET A 363 6.64 10.42 27.39
N LEU A 364 5.35 10.79 27.32
CA LEU A 364 4.50 10.97 28.50
C LEU A 364 4.08 9.63 29.16
N SER A 365 4.38 8.50 28.53
CA SER A 365 3.81 7.18 28.88
C SER A 365 4.83 6.12 29.28
N ARG A 366 6.13 6.38 29.09
CA ARG A 366 7.23 5.47 29.47
C ARG A 366 8.33 6.25 30.17
N ASP A 367 8.86 5.67 31.24
CA ASP A 367 10.08 6.18 31.89
C ASP A 367 11.32 6.03 30.99
N ASP A 368 11.27 5.13 29.99
CA ASP A 368 12.31 4.90 28.98
C ASP A 368 11.68 4.91 27.57
N PRO A 369 11.73 6.05 26.84
CA PRO A 369 11.16 6.16 25.51
C PRO A 369 11.99 5.33 24.50
N PRO A 370 11.34 4.71 23.50
CA PRO A 370 12.04 3.96 22.46
C PRO A 370 13.10 4.81 21.72
N PRO A 371 14.17 4.18 21.19
CA PRO A 371 15.21 4.87 20.44
C PRO A 371 14.62 5.58 19.20
N ARG A 372 15.33 6.58 18.69
CA ARG A 372 14.88 7.40 17.55
C ARG A 372 15.91 7.41 16.45
N THR A 373 15.45 7.71 15.25
CA THR A 373 16.33 7.99 14.12
C THR A 373 16.71 9.47 14.14
N ILE A 374 17.97 9.78 13.90
CA ILE A 374 18.45 11.17 13.84
C ILE A 374 18.59 11.55 12.37
N ILE A 375 17.85 12.56 11.93
CA ILE A 375 17.88 13.08 10.55
C ILE A 375 18.09 14.58 10.62
N ASP A 376 19.11 15.10 9.94
CA ASP A 376 19.49 16.53 9.95
C ASP A 376 19.66 17.14 11.35
N GLY A 377 20.03 16.33 12.34
CA GLY A 377 20.18 16.74 13.74
C GLY A 377 18.87 16.80 14.54
N ASP A 378 17.74 16.49 13.90
CA ASP A 378 16.44 16.33 14.54
C ASP A 378 16.18 14.86 14.88
N ASP A 379 15.67 14.62 16.09
CA ASP A 379 15.17 13.31 16.51
C ASP A 379 13.80 13.03 15.88
N ILE A 380 13.74 12.07 14.96
CA ILE A 380 12.53 11.64 14.25
C ILE A 380 12.19 10.18 14.60
N TYR A 381 10.91 9.94 14.85
CA TYR A 381 10.33 8.61 14.97
C TYR A 381 9.94 8.19 13.54
N PRO A 382 10.44 7.09 12.94
CA PRO A 382 10.47 5.72 13.48
C PRO A 382 11.82 5.29 14.05
N GLU A 383 11.88 4.09 14.62
CA GLU A 383 13.14 3.43 15.00
C GLU A 383 13.96 3.01 13.75
N PRO A 384 15.30 2.84 13.86
CA PRO A 384 16.12 2.40 12.74
C PRO A 384 15.68 1.06 12.12
N GLY A 385 15.11 0.15 12.93
CA GLY A 385 14.56 -1.12 12.46
C GLY A 385 13.33 -0.92 11.56
N ASP A 386 12.44 -0.03 11.93
CA ASP A 386 11.24 0.30 11.14
C ASP A 386 11.62 1.00 9.84
N CYS A 387 12.59 1.92 9.88
CA CYS A 387 13.15 2.55 8.69
C CYS A 387 13.73 1.52 7.71
N ASP A 388 14.44 0.49 8.21
CA ASP A 388 14.97 -0.60 7.37
C ASP A 388 13.85 -1.41 6.69
N ILE A 389 12.76 -1.68 7.41
CA ILE A 389 11.56 -2.35 6.86
C ILE A 389 10.89 -1.48 5.80
N MET A 390 10.76 -0.17 6.02
CA MET A 390 10.19 0.77 5.04
C MET A 390 11.02 0.82 3.76
N GLN A 391 12.35 0.93 3.88
CA GLN A 391 13.27 0.93 2.73
C GLN A 391 13.22 -0.39 1.96
N GLU A 392 13.24 -1.52 2.66
CA GLU A 392 13.15 -2.84 2.03
C GLU A 392 11.83 -3.03 1.27
N SER A 393 10.72 -2.60 1.88
CA SER A 393 9.40 -2.62 1.25
C SER A 393 9.37 -1.77 -0.02
N ALA A 394 9.98 -0.59 0.00
CA ALA A 394 10.10 0.30 -1.16
C ALA A 394 10.95 -0.32 -2.28
N VAL A 395 12.08 -0.95 -1.94
CA VAL A 395 12.92 -1.66 -2.92
C VAL A 395 12.12 -2.78 -3.58
N HIS A 396 11.40 -3.59 -2.80
CA HIS A 396 10.57 -4.66 -3.36
C HIS A 396 9.42 -4.13 -4.23
N ALA A 397 8.79 -3.02 -3.85
CA ALA A 397 7.75 -2.39 -4.65
C ALA A 397 8.28 -1.89 -6.01
N ASN A 398 9.52 -1.38 -6.05
CA ASN A 398 10.17 -0.89 -7.27
C ASN A 398 10.84 -2.00 -8.10
N SER A 399 10.99 -3.19 -7.53
CA SER A 399 11.58 -4.36 -8.22
C SER A 399 10.57 -5.07 -9.15
N MET A 400 11.08 -6.02 -9.95
CA MET A 400 10.26 -6.80 -10.91
C MET A 400 10.05 -8.26 -10.47
N ILE A 401 9.73 -8.50 -9.19
CA ILE A 401 9.53 -9.86 -8.65
C ILE A 401 8.43 -10.60 -9.43
N PRO A 402 8.67 -11.79 -10.01
CA PRO A 402 7.67 -12.53 -10.77
C PRO A 402 6.41 -12.86 -9.95
N ASP A 403 5.24 -12.86 -10.59
CA ASP A 403 3.95 -13.28 -10.01
C ASP A 403 3.47 -12.51 -8.76
N VAL A 404 4.16 -11.41 -8.41
CA VAL A 404 3.78 -10.52 -7.30
C VAL A 404 2.99 -9.32 -7.83
N GLY A 405 1.82 -9.07 -7.24
CA GLY A 405 0.90 -7.99 -7.64
C GLY A 405 1.06 -6.71 -6.82
N CYS A 406 1.44 -6.84 -5.55
CA CYS A 406 1.73 -5.71 -4.68
C CYS A 406 2.62 -6.13 -3.50
N VAL A 407 3.26 -5.14 -2.87
CA VAL A 407 3.99 -5.30 -1.61
C VAL A 407 3.17 -4.70 -0.47
N LEU A 408 3.07 -5.41 0.64
CA LEU A 408 2.34 -5.01 1.84
C LEU A 408 3.23 -5.22 3.07
N VAL A 409 3.13 -4.33 4.06
CA VAL A 409 3.71 -4.52 5.40
C VAL A 409 2.59 -4.88 6.37
N ALA A 410 2.69 -6.04 7.01
CA ALA A 410 1.80 -6.43 8.10
C ALA A 410 2.39 -5.95 9.42
N THR A 411 1.78 -4.93 10.00
CA THR A 411 2.24 -4.27 11.22
C THR A 411 1.07 -3.63 11.93
N ARG A 412 1.15 -3.51 13.26
CA ARG A 412 0.23 -2.67 14.06
C ARG A 412 0.94 -1.47 14.68
N ASP A 413 2.14 -1.16 14.21
CA ASP A 413 2.84 0.03 14.65
C ASP A 413 2.21 1.28 14.05
N THR A 414 1.96 2.25 14.92
CA THR A 414 1.46 3.58 14.57
C THR A 414 2.33 4.28 13.54
N ASP A 415 3.62 3.98 13.52
CA ASP A 415 4.61 4.58 12.63
C ASP A 415 4.36 4.25 11.16
N PHE A 416 3.77 3.09 10.91
CA PHE A 416 3.30 2.72 9.59
C PHE A 416 1.84 3.10 9.40
N MET A 417 0.98 2.83 10.39
CA MET A 417 -0.47 2.96 10.25
C MET A 417 -0.93 4.39 9.94
N LEU A 418 -0.36 5.39 10.63
CA LEU A 418 -0.77 6.80 10.47
C LEU A 418 -0.34 7.40 9.13
N ILE A 419 0.71 6.85 8.50
CA ILE A 419 1.22 7.30 7.19
C ILE A 419 1.05 6.25 6.08
N ALA A 420 0.29 5.18 6.31
CA ALA A 420 0.15 4.05 5.38
C ALA A 420 -0.13 4.45 3.92
N ARG A 421 -0.98 5.46 3.73
CA ARG A 421 -1.35 5.99 2.41
C ARG A 421 -0.23 6.83 1.79
N ALA A 422 0.51 7.56 2.61
CA ALA A 422 1.68 8.32 2.17
C ALA A 422 2.83 7.39 1.76
N LEU A 423 3.02 6.29 2.50
CA LEU A 423 3.96 5.22 2.11
C LEU A 423 3.56 4.61 0.78
N GLN A 424 2.28 4.29 0.59
CA GLN A 424 1.78 3.76 -0.69
C GLN A 424 1.98 4.73 -1.86
N ASP A 425 1.64 6.01 -1.67
CA ASP A 425 1.75 7.01 -2.75
C ASP A 425 3.20 7.34 -3.11
N SER A 426 4.11 7.36 -2.12
CA SER A 426 5.51 7.72 -2.31
C SER A 426 6.37 6.53 -2.76
N PHE A 427 6.14 5.35 -2.18
CA PHE A 427 7.03 4.19 -2.32
C PHE A 427 6.36 2.94 -2.91
N GLY A 428 5.04 2.96 -3.14
CA GLY A 428 4.35 1.89 -3.87
C GLY A 428 4.00 0.64 -3.06
N PHE A 429 4.23 0.62 -1.75
CA PHE A 429 3.84 -0.49 -0.86
C PHE A 429 2.69 -0.09 0.08
N GLY A 430 1.82 -1.04 0.42
CA GLY A 430 0.71 -0.83 1.36
C GLY A 430 1.04 -1.26 2.79
N VAL A 431 0.19 -0.88 3.73
CA VAL A 431 0.25 -1.32 5.13
C VAL A 431 -1.07 -1.97 5.50
N ILE A 432 -1.03 -3.12 6.18
CA ILE A 432 -2.21 -3.90 6.60
C ILE A 432 -2.08 -4.33 8.06
N TRP A 433 -3.20 -4.36 8.78
CA TRP A 433 -3.26 -4.75 10.20
C TRP A 433 -4.49 -5.60 10.55
N THR A 434 -5.33 -5.92 9.56
CA THR A 434 -6.57 -6.70 9.75
C THR A 434 -6.77 -7.75 8.67
N ALA A 435 -7.52 -8.80 9.00
CA ALA A 435 -7.89 -9.85 8.05
C ALA A 435 -8.75 -9.32 6.87
N SER A 436 -9.60 -8.32 7.12
CA SER A 436 -10.40 -7.68 6.06
C SER A 436 -9.51 -6.99 5.04
N GLN A 437 -8.52 -6.20 5.49
CA GLN A 437 -7.56 -5.56 4.60
C GLN A 437 -6.75 -6.57 3.79
N LEU A 438 -6.29 -7.66 4.40
CA LEU A 438 -5.59 -8.72 3.65
C LEU A 438 -6.48 -9.34 2.58
N ASN A 439 -7.72 -9.69 2.91
CA ASN A 439 -8.65 -10.31 1.98
C ASN A 439 -8.95 -9.42 0.77
N HIS A 440 -8.90 -8.09 0.92
CA HIS A 440 -9.01 -7.19 -0.22
C HIS A 440 -7.95 -7.49 -1.29
N HIS A 441 -6.74 -7.89 -0.92
CA HIS A 441 -5.64 -8.14 -1.86
C HIS A 441 -5.57 -9.57 -2.41
N VAL A 442 -6.47 -10.45 -1.99
CA VAL A 442 -6.37 -11.90 -2.20
C VAL A 442 -7.61 -12.49 -2.88
N LEU A 443 -8.71 -11.75 -2.92
CA LEU A 443 -10.01 -12.17 -3.46
C LEU A 443 -10.13 -11.88 -4.94
#